data_AF-A0AB38YCU2-F1
#
_entry.id   AF-A0AB38YCU2-F1
#
_cell.length_a   1.000
_cell.length_b   1.000
_cell.length_c   1.000
_cell.angle_alpha   90.00
_cell.angle_beta   90.00
_cell.angle_gamma   90.00
#
_symmetry.space_group_name_H-M   'P 1'
#
loop_
_entity.id
_entity.type
_entity.pdbx_description
1 polymer ?
#
loop_
_entity_poly.entity_id
_entity_poly.type
_entity_poly.pdbx_seq_one_letter_code
_entity_poly.pdbx_strand_id
1 'polypeptide(L)'
;MPDMLVALNTLPSTPTLAPEYSVELAKPWDRETILNWVTANFSAGWASEVACGMAGHPCKVLVARRGHEMLGFACYDVTFPGFFGPTGISEAARGSGLGKALLIEAMHRLHHQGYVYAFIGDAGPVDFYAKVLGAMPVPEGLQGGYTPPLID
;
A
#
# COMPACT_ATOMS: atom_id res chain seq x y z
N MET A 1 10.68 -8.06 8.92
CA MET A 1 10.52 -8.76 7.62
C MET A 1 11.39 -8.02 6.60
N PRO A 2 11.76 -8.60 5.44
CA PRO A 2 12.59 -7.89 4.48
C PRO A 2 11.79 -6.80 3.75
N ASP A 3 12.46 -5.75 3.31
CA ASP A 3 11.92 -4.90 2.25
C ASP A 3 12.01 -5.65 0.91
N MET A 4 11.09 -5.37 -0.01
CA MET A 4 11.10 -5.97 -1.34
C MET A 4 11.17 -4.93 -2.44
N LEU A 5 11.98 -5.18 -3.46
CA LEU A 5 12.15 -4.36 -4.65
C LEU A 5 11.19 -4.81 -5.77
N VAL A 6 10.56 -3.84 -6.43
CA VAL A 6 9.62 -4.04 -7.54
C VAL A 6 10.08 -3.23 -8.76
N ALA A 7 10.14 -3.87 -9.92
CA ALA A 7 10.31 -3.19 -11.20
C ALA A 7 8.95 -2.68 -11.73
N LEU A 8 8.82 -1.38 -11.95
CA LEU A 8 7.54 -0.75 -12.31
C LEU A 8 7.24 -0.78 -13.81
N ASN A 9 8.21 -1.14 -14.64
CA ASN A 9 8.03 -1.28 -16.10
C ASN A 9 7.42 -2.63 -16.53
N THR A 10 7.27 -3.58 -15.60
CA THR A 10 6.70 -4.92 -15.85
C THR A 10 5.40 -5.14 -15.08
N LEU A 11 4.69 -4.06 -14.72
CA LEU A 11 3.47 -4.17 -13.93
C LEU A 11 2.35 -4.89 -14.69
N PRO A 12 1.62 -5.80 -14.03
CA PRO A 12 0.42 -6.39 -14.60
C PRO A 12 -0.70 -5.33 -14.67
N SER A 13 -1.70 -5.58 -15.53
CA SER A 13 -2.92 -4.80 -15.54
C SER A 13 -3.65 -4.88 -14.19
N THR A 14 -4.33 -3.80 -13.82
CA THR A 14 -5.21 -3.78 -12.63
C THR A 14 -6.25 -4.90 -12.73
N PRO A 15 -6.42 -5.74 -11.69
CA PRO A 15 -7.35 -6.86 -11.74
C PRO A 15 -8.79 -6.35 -11.79
N THR A 16 -9.63 -7.06 -12.55
CA THR A 16 -11.08 -6.84 -12.50
C THR A 16 -11.61 -7.36 -11.16
N LEU A 17 -12.26 -6.48 -10.39
CA LEU A 17 -12.93 -6.83 -9.14
C LEU A 17 -14.38 -7.26 -9.41
N ALA A 18 -14.96 -8.00 -8.46
CA ALA A 18 -16.39 -8.25 -8.49
C ALA A 18 -17.18 -6.91 -8.38
N PRO A 19 -18.36 -6.79 -8.99
CA PRO A 19 -19.06 -5.51 -9.14
C PRO A 19 -19.37 -4.78 -7.83
N GLU A 20 -19.50 -5.52 -6.72
CA GLU A 20 -19.76 -4.96 -5.39
C GLU A 20 -18.51 -4.33 -4.75
N TYR A 21 -17.32 -4.63 -5.26
CA TYR A 21 -16.05 -4.17 -4.71
C TYR A 21 -15.46 -3.00 -5.52
N SER A 22 -14.85 -2.06 -4.81
CA SER A 22 -14.12 -0.95 -5.42
C SER A 22 -12.78 -0.71 -4.73
N VAL A 23 -11.83 -0.18 -5.50
CA VAL A 23 -10.60 0.43 -5.01
C VAL A 23 -10.55 1.84 -5.59
N GLU A 24 -10.38 2.83 -4.72
CA GLU A 24 -10.36 4.24 -5.11
C GLU A 24 -9.40 5.04 -4.21
N LEU A 25 -9.06 6.26 -4.62
CA LEU A 25 -8.36 7.20 -3.75
C LEU A 25 -9.24 7.59 -2.56
N ALA A 26 -8.61 7.72 -1.39
CA ALA A 26 -9.25 8.26 -0.20
C ALA A 26 -9.69 9.71 -0.44
N LYS A 27 -10.93 10.02 -0.07
CA LYS A 27 -11.53 11.33 -0.27
C LYS A 27 -11.42 12.16 1.02
N PRO A 28 -11.24 13.49 0.95
CA PRO A 28 -11.03 14.31 2.14
C PRO A 28 -12.14 14.19 3.20
N TRP A 29 -13.39 14.05 2.77
CA TRP A 29 -14.54 13.92 3.68
C TRP A 29 -14.63 12.57 4.40
N ASP A 30 -13.89 11.55 3.94
CA ASP A 30 -13.84 10.24 4.60
C ASP A 30 -12.74 10.14 5.65
N ARG A 31 -11.93 11.20 5.85
CA ARG A 31 -10.70 11.15 6.65
C ARG A 31 -10.89 10.51 8.01
N GLU A 32 -11.76 11.07 8.85
CA GLU A 32 -11.95 10.55 10.21
C GLU A 32 -12.48 9.13 10.23
N THR A 33 -13.38 8.78 9.30
CA THR A 33 -13.89 7.41 9.14
C THR A 33 -12.77 6.43 8.84
N ILE A 34 -11.88 6.78 7.91
CA ILE A 34 -10.73 5.95 7.53
C ILE A 34 -9.76 5.81 8.70
N LEU A 35 -9.38 6.92 9.35
CA LEU A 35 -8.43 6.91 10.47
C LEU A 35 -8.93 6.09 11.65
N ASN A 36 -10.20 6.26 12.02
CA ASN A 36 -10.83 5.50 13.10
C ASN A 36 -10.88 4.00 12.77
N TRP A 37 -11.21 3.66 11.52
CA TRP A 37 -11.25 2.26 11.09
C TRP A 37 -9.86 1.62 11.11
N VAL A 38 -8.83 2.31 10.60
CA VAL A 38 -7.45 1.81 10.63
C VAL A 38 -6.95 1.64 12.06
N THR A 39 -7.24 2.61 12.94
CA THR A 39 -6.88 2.53 14.36
C THR A 39 -7.53 1.34 15.05
N ALA A 40 -8.83 1.11 14.80
CA ALA A 40 -9.59 0.05 15.45
C ALA A 40 -9.22 -1.37 14.99
N ASN A 41 -8.81 -1.52 13.72
CA ASN A 41 -8.58 -2.84 13.11
C ASN A 41 -7.09 -3.20 12.95
N PHE A 42 -6.18 -2.21 13.02
CA PHE A 42 -4.75 -2.42 12.79
C PHE A 42 -3.92 -1.77 13.89
N SER A 43 -3.52 -0.50 13.72
CA SER A 43 -2.70 0.18 14.71
C SER A 43 -2.83 1.70 14.61
N ALA A 44 -2.55 2.39 15.73
CA ALA A 44 -2.45 3.86 15.75
C ALA A 44 -1.27 4.39 14.92
N GLY A 45 -0.18 3.61 14.80
CA GLY A 45 0.97 3.94 13.95
C GLY A 45 0.56 4.01 12.48
N TRP A 46 -0.14 2.98 11.99
CA TRP A 46 -0.63 2.96 10.61
C TRP A 46 -1.67 4.05 10.35
N ALA A 47 -2.52 4.37 11.33
CA ALA A 47 -3.44 5.49 11.22
C ALA A 47 -2.69 6.83 11.07
N SER A 48 -1.53 7.00 11.74
CA SER A 48 -0.69 8.20 11.59
C SER A 48 -0.14 8.33 10.16
N GLU A 49 0.33 7.23 9.58
CA GLU A 49 0.81 7.20 8.20
C GLU A 49 -0.31 7.48 7.20
N VAL A 50 -1.49 6.90 7.40
CA VAL A 50 -2.68 7.22 6.60
C VAL A 50 -3.04 8.70 6.69
N ALA A 51 -2.96 9.30 7.88
CA ALA A 51 -3.23 10.73 8.05
C ALA A 51 -2.24 11.59 7.24
N CYS A 52 -0.95 11.26 7.24
CA CYS A 52 0.06 11.91 6.42
C CYS A 52 -0.22 11.73 4.93
N GLY A 53 -0.54 10.51 4.49
CA GLY A 53 -0.85 10.22 3.08
C GLY A 53 -2.09 10.95 2.57
N MET A 54 -3.12 11.10 3.40
CA MET A 54 -4.32 11.85 3.06
C MET A 54 -4.09 13.37 3.03
N ALA A 55 -3.12 13.89 3.78
CA ALA A 55 -2.74 15.30 3.76
C ALA A 55 -1.90 15.69 2.52
N GLY A 56 -1.34 14.71 1.81
CA GLY A 56 -0.55 14.93 0.60
C GLY A 56 -1.37 15.45 -0.60
N HIS A 57 -0.69 16.15 -1.52
CA HIS A 57 -1.24 16.58 -2.81
C HIS A 57 -0.35 16.09 -3.96
N PRO A 58 -0.79 15.10 -4.76
CA PRO A 58 -2.06 14.37 -4.64
C PRO A 58 -2.12 13.46 -3.40
N CYS A 59 -3.34 13.04 -3.01
CA CYS A 59 -3.56 12.08 -1.94
C CYS A 59 -2.86 10.74 -2.26
N LYS A 60 -2.31 10.11 -1.23
CA LYS A 60 -1.43 8.94 -1.31
C LYS A 60 -1.99 7.69 -0.62
N VAL A 61 -3.30 7.69 -0.41
CA VAL A 61 -4.03 6.60 0.26
C VAL A 61 -5.10 6.06 -0.67
N LEU A 62 -5.05 4.75 -0.88
CA LEU A 62 -6.10 3.98 -1.53
C LEU A 62 -6.97 3.32 -0.48
N VAL A 63 -8.24 3.16 -0.80
CA VAL A 63 -9.25 2.54 0.05
C VAL A 63 -10.04 1.51 -0.75
N ALA A 64 -10.29 0.37 -0.13
CA ALA A 64 -11.07 -0.72 -0.68
C ALA A 64 -12.42 -0.80 0.02
N ARG A 65 -13.51 -0.92 -0.74
CA ARG A 65 -14.87 -0.90 -0.20
C ARG A 65 -15.78 -1.95 -0.83
N ARG A 66 -16.86 -2.25 -0.09
CA ARG A 66 -18.10 -2.84 -0.62
C ARG A 66 -19.25 -1.87 -0.37
N GLY A 67 -19.67 -1.14 -1.41
CA GLY A 67 -20.55 0.01 -1.23
C GLY A 67 -19.94 1.04 -0.27
N HIS A 68 -20.58 1.28 0.87
CA HIS A 68 -20.08 2.19 1.92
C HIS A 68 -19.20 1.51 2.97
N GLU A 69 -19.14 0.19 2.99
CA GLU A 69 -18.37 -0.58 3.96
C GLU A 69 -16.88 -0.53 3.62
N MET A 70 -16.05 -0.13 4.60
CA MET A 70 -14.60 -0.13 4.46
C MET A 70 -14.04 -1.53 4.69
N LEU A 71 -13.33 -2.04 3.69
CA LEU A 71 -12.76 -3.38 3.70
C LEU A 71 -11.23 -3.37 3.66
N GLY A 72 -10.60 -2.24 3.36
CA GLY A 72 -9.16 -2.15 3.37
C GLY A 72 -8.61 -0.80 2.95
N PHE A 73 -7.28 -0.69 3.03
CA PHE A 73 -6.53 0.49 2.65
C PHE A 73 -5.10 0.14 2.23
N ALA A 74 -4.46 1.06 1.51
CA ALA A 74 -3.04 1.02 1.26
C ALA A 74 -2.46 2.43 1.14
N CYS A 75 -1.31 2.65 1.76
CA CYS A 75 -0.47 3.83 1.56
C CYS A 75 0.59 3.54 0.50
N TYR A 76 0.95 4.57 -0.26
CA TYR A 76 2.08 4.54 -1.19
C TYR A 76 2.81 5.88 -1.17
N ASP A 77 4.14 5.89 -1.24
CA ASP A 77 4.95 7.11 -1.20
C ASP A 77 4.71 7.95 0.09
N VAL A 78 4.44 7.28 1.21
CA VAL A 78 4.11 7.90 2.51
C VAL A 78 5.26 7.75 3.51
N THR A 79 5.54 6.52 3.97
CA THR A 79 6.58 6.24 4.97
C THR A 79 7.94 6.68 4.46
N PHE A 80 8.24 6.32 3.21
CA PHE A 80 9.42 6.72 2.47
C PHE A 80 9.07 6.94 0.99
N PRO A 81 9.88 7.71 0.24
CA PRO A 81 9.70 7.87 -1.20
C PRO A 81 9.75 6.52 -1.95
N GLY A 82 8.76 6.25 -2.80
CA GLY A 82 8.67 5.03 -3.59
C GLY A 82 8.25 3.77 -2.83
N PHE A 83 7.86 3.88 -1.55
CA PHE A 83 7.45 2.72 -0.74
C PHE A 83 5.95 2.46 -0.81
N PHE A 84 5.56 1.20 -0.80
CA PHE A 84 4.21 0.72 -0.54
C PHE A 84 4.11 0.16 0.87
N GLY A 85 3.06 0.57 1.57
CA GLY A 85 2.85 0.27 2.98
C GLY A 85 2.59 1.54 3.80
N PRO A 86 1.88 1.42 4.93
CA PRO A 86 1.17 0.23 5.39
C PRO A 86 -0.02 -0.15 4.50
N THR A 87 -0.48 -1.39 4.59
CA THR A 87 -1.69 -1.87 3.91
C THR A 87 -2.42 -2.88 4.79
N GLY A 88 -3.75 -2.90 4.68
CA GLY A 88 -4.58 -3.82 5.44
C GLY A 88 -5.88 -4.15 4.71
N ILE A 89 -6.29 -5.41 4.80
CA ILE A 89 -7.61 -5.91 4.36
C ILE A 89 -8.30 -6.52 5.58
N SER A 90 -9.59 -6.22 5.75
CA SER A 90 -10.43 -6.81 6.79
C SER A 90 -10.45 -8.33 6.65
N GLU A 91 -10.54 -9.05 7.76
CA GLU A 91 -10.47 -10.51 7.74
C GLU A 91 -11.57 -11.13 6.87
N ALA A 92 -12.78 -10.56 6.94
CA ALA A 92 -13.94 -10.98 6.15
C ALA A 92 -13.78 -10.77 4.64
N ALA A 93 -12.87 -9.88 4.20
CA ALA A 93 -12.62 -9.58 2.80
C ALA A 93 -11.32 -10.21 2.26
N ARG A 94 -10.59 -10.99 3.06
CA ARG A 94 -9.42 -11.73 2.58
C ARG A 94 -9.87 -12.73 1.50
N GLY A 95 -9.05 -12.89 0.45
CA GLY A 95 -9.38 -13.73 -0.70
C GLY A 95 -10.30 -13.10 -1.77
N SER A 96 -10.83 -11.90 -1.54
CA SER A 96 -11.67 -11.16 -2.52
C SER A 96 -10.90 -10.57 -3.71
N GLY A 97 -9.56 -10.54 -3.65
CA GLY A 97 -8.71 -9.85 -4.63
C GLY A 97 -8.44 -8.38 -4.32
N LEU A 98 -9.09 -7.78 -3.31
CA LEU A 98 -8.91 -6.38 -2.93
C LEU A 98 -7.45 -6.01 -2.60
N GLY A 99 -6.74 -6.88 -1.85
CA GLY A 99 -5.34 -6.62 -1.50
C GLY A 99 -4.42 -6.58 -2.73
N LYS A 100 -4.68 -7.45 -3.72
CA LYS A 100 -3.97 -7.43 -5.01
C LYS A 100 -4.30 -6.17 -5.81
N ALA A 101 -5.57 -5.74 -5.81
CA ALA A 101 -5.99 -4.53 -6.50
C ALA A 101 -5.35 -3.28 -5.89
N LEU A 102 -5.35 -3.14 -4.56
CA LEU A 102 -4.68 -2.04 -3.85
C LEU A 102 -3.18 -1.98 -4.17
N LEU A 103 -2.51 -3.14 -4.14
CA LEU A 103 -1.09 -3.24 -4.45
C LEU A 103 -0.79 -2.79 -5.89
N ILE A 104 -1.48 -3.34 -6.88
CA ILE A 104 -1.21 -3.05 -8.30
C ILE A 104 -1.54 -1.58 -8.61
N GLU A 105 -2.65 -1.07 -8.09
CA GLU A 105 -3.04 0.33 -8.27
C GLU A 105 -2.01 1.30 -7.67
N ALA A 106 -1.48 1.00 -6.49
CA ALA A 106 -0.40 1.78 -5.88
C ALA A 106 0.88 1.78 -6.73
N MET A 107 1.27 0.62 -7.29
CA MET A 107 2.44 0.53 -8.16
C MET A 107 2.26 1.33 -9.45
N HIS A 108 1.08 1.26 -10.09
CA HIS A 108 0.77 2.08 -11.27
C HIS A 108 0.87 3.57 -10.94
N ARG A 109 0.42 3.99 -9.76
CA ARG A 109 0.52 5.40 -9.32
C ARG A 109 1.96 5.86 -9.11
N LEU A 110 2.79 5.03 -8.50
CA LEU A 110 4.23 5.29 -8.39
C LEU A 110 4.86 5.40 -9.79
N HIS A 111 4.54 4.48 -10.69
CA HIS A 111 5.02 4.52 -12.07
C HIS A 111 4.60 5.80 -12.80
N HIS A 112 3.34 6.22 -12.65
CA HIS A 112 2.83 7.48 -13.21
C HIS A 112 3.48 8.73 -12.62
N GLN A 113 4.03 8.66 -11.40
CA GLN A 113 4.81 9.74 -10.79
C GLN A 113 6.27 9.79 -11.28
N GLY A 114 6.69 8.83 -12.12
CA GLY A 114 8.03 8.76 -12.68
C GLY A 114 8.99 7.85 -11.93
N TYR A 115 8.52 7.10 -10.94
CA TYR A 115 9.34 6.05 -10.32
C TYR A 115 9.53 4.90 -11.32
N VAL A 116 10.76 4.37 -11.40
CA VAL A 116 11.10 3.19 -12.21
C VAL A 116 11.13 1.92 -11.35
N TYR A 117 11.42 2.09 -10.06
CA TYR A 117 11.41 1.04 -9.05
C TYR A 117 10.59 1.50 -7.84
N ALA A 118 9.99 0.54 -7.15
CA ALA A 118 9.32 0.75 -5.88
C ALA A 118 9.79 -0.26 -4.85
N PHE A 119 9.49 0.04 -3.59
CA PHE A 119 9.74 -0.85 -2.47
C PHE A 119 8.44 -1.25 -1.80
N ILE A 120 8.39 -2.45 -1.23
CA ILE A 120 7.37 -2.85 -0.25
C ILE A 120 8.08 -2.93 1.09
N GLY A 121 7.70 -2.07 2.03
CA GLY A 121 8.34 -1.97 3.33
C GLY A 121 7.87 -3.06 4.29
N ASP A 122 8.80 -3.65 5.07
CA ASP A 122 8.53 -4.67 6.08
C ASP A 122 7.53 -5.76 5.58
N ALA A 123 7.86 -6.36 4.43
CA ALA A 123 6.90 -7.10 3.63
C ALA A 123 6.45 -8.41 4.30
N GLY A 124 5.14 -8.53 4.55
CA GLY A 124 4.50 -9.76 5.00
C GLY A 124 3.10 -9.93 4.40
N PRO A 125 2.77 -11.06 3.75
CA PRO A 125 3.64 -12.20 3.41
C PRO A 125 4.45 -11.98 2.11
N VAL A 126 5.76 -12.31 2.13
CA VAL A 126 6.70 -12.12 0.98
C VAL A 126 6.24 -12.82 -0.30
N ASP A 127 5.78 -14.08 -0.19
CA ASP A 127 5.37 -14.88 -1.35
C ASP A 127 4.22 -14.25 -2.14
N PHE A 128 3.35 -13.50 -1.46
CA PHE A 128 2.28 -12.77 -2.12
C PHE A 128 2.84 -11.73 -3.09
N TYR A 129 3.78 -10.90 -2.62
CA TYR A 129 4.37 -9.84 -3.44
C TYR A 129 5.23 -10.41 -4.57
N ALA A 130 6.02 -11.46 -4.29
CA ALA A 130 6.81 -12.17 -5.29
C ALA A 130 5.91 -12.73 -6.41
N LYS A 131 4.80 -13.39 -6.05
CA LYS A 131 3.87 -13.98 -7.02
C LYS A 131 3.09 -12.94 -7.82
N VAL A 132 2.72 -11.81 -7.21
CA VAL A 132 1.87 -10.80 -7.87
C VAL A 132 2.67 -9.85 -8.75
N LEU A 133 3.86 -9.43 -8.33
CA LEU A 133 4.63 -8.38 -8.99
C LEU A 133 6.00 -8.84 -9.49
N GLY A 134 6.40 -10.08 -9.23
CA GLY A 134 7.80 -10.49 -9.41
C GLY A 134 8.73 -9.75 -8.44
N ALA A 135 8.19 -9.28 -7.32
CA ALA A 135 8.98 -8.57 -6.31
C ALA A 135 10.07 -9.50 -5.76
N MET A 136 11.26 -8.95 -5.53
CA MET A 136 12.37 -9.69 -4.94
C MET A 136 12.79 -9.06 -3.61
N PRO A 137 13.25 -9.84 -2.62
CA PRO A 137 13.84 -9.27 -1.41
C PRO A 137 14.99 -8.34 -1.78
N VAL A 138 15.09 -7.20 -1.09
CA VAL A 138 16.28 -6.36 -1.17
C VAL A 138 17.48 -7.21 -0.70
N PRO A 139 18.59 -7.28 -1.47
CA PRO A 139 19.75 -8.08 -1.12
C PRO A 139 20.27 -7.83 0.30
N GLU A 140 20.69 -8.91 0.98
CA GLU A 140 21.31 -8.81 2.31
C GLU A 140 22.53 -7.88 2.29
N GLY A 141 22.65 -7.05 3.32
CA GLY A 141 23.73 -6.06 3.44
C GLY A 141 23.41 -4.69 2.86
N LEU A 142 22.32 -4.55 2.09
CA LEU A 142 21.76 -3.23 1.78
C LEU A 142 20.90 -2.76 2.96
N GLN A 143 21.05 -1.48 3.31
CA GLN A 143 20.24 -0.84 4.34
C GLN A 143 18.80 -0.67 3.82
N GLY A 144 17.83 -1.27 4.52
CA GLY A 144 16.40 -1.10 4.25
C GLY A 144 15.88 0.27 4.74
N GLY A 145 14.62 0.59 4.47
CA GLY A 145 14.04 1.89 4.84
C GLY A 145 14.04 2.16 6.35
N TYR A 146 14.01 1.09 7.15
CA TYR A 146 13.90 1.16 8.62
C TYR A 146 15.24 1.07 9.36
N THR A 147 16.38 1.21 8.67
CA THR A 147 17.67 1.29 9.35
C THR A 147 17.92 2.69 9.90
N PRO A 148 18.69 2.85 11.00
CA PRO A 148 19.08 4.16 11.49
C PRO A 148 19.70 5.01 10.37
N PRO A 149 19.44 6.33 10.34
CA PRO A 149 20.09 7.21 9.39
C PRO A 149 21.61 7.12 9.55
N LEU A 150 22.34 7.38 8.47
CA LEU A 150 23.77 7.64 8.57
C LEU A 150 23.95 8.85 9.47
N ILE A 151 24.52 8.62 10.65
CA ILE A 151 24.93 9.68 11.56
C ILE A 151 26.39 9.95 11.21
N ASP A 152 26.67 11.15 10.69
CA ASP A 152 28.04 11.64 10.49
C ASP A 152 28.77 11.85 11.83
#